data_AF-A0A926LR02-F1
#
_entry.id   AF-A0A926LR02-F1
#
_cell.length_a   1.000
_cell.length_b   1.000
_cell.length_c   1.000
_cell.angle_alpha   90.00
_cell.angle_beta   90.00
_cell.angle_gamma   90.00
#
_symmetry.space_group_name_H-M   'P 1'
#
loop_
_entity.id
_entity.type
_entity.pdbx_description
1 polymer ?
#
loop_
_entity_poly.entity_id
_entity_poly.type
_entity_poly.pdbx_seq_one_letter_code
_entity_poly.pdbx_strand_id
1 'polypeptide(L)' 'MGRGDLTNGQWARLEPLLPTGIKSGRPQVWTRRQLIDGIRWRTRTGAPWRDVPERYG' A
#
# COMPACT_ATOMS: atom_id res chain seq x y z
N MET A 1 -4.71 -11.03 3.77
CA MET A 1 -3.40 -10.92 3.10
C MET A 1 -3.52 -11.52 1.71
N GLY A 2 -3.31 -10.71 0.67
CA GLY A 2 -3.30 -11.13 -0.71
C GLY A 2 -1.97 -11.76 -1.13
N ARG A 3 -1.98 -12.50 -2.23
CA ARG A 3 -0.76 -13.09 -2.81
C ARG A 3 0.18 -11.95 -3.24
N GLY A 4 1.36 -11.85 -2.64
CA GLY A 4 2.36 -10.83 -2.95
C GLY A 4 2.37 -9.60 -2.03
N ASP A 5 1.52 -9.56 -1.00
CA ASP A 5 1.58 -8.54 0.06
C ASP A 5 2.91 -8.61 0.84
N LEU A 6 3.32 -7.50 1.43
CA LEU A 6 4.48 -7.47 2.32
C LEU A 6 4.20 -8.29 3.57
N THR A 7 5.12 -9.18 3.93
CA THR A 7 5.12 -9.81 5.25
C THR A 7 5.35 -8.77 6.36
N ASN A 8 4.98 -9.09 7.59
CA ASN A 8 5.20 -8.18 8.72
C ASN A 8 6.69 -7.81 8.89
N GLY A 9 7.60 -8.78 8.70
CA GLY A 9 9.05 -8.53 8.77
C GLY A 9 9.58 -7.64 7.65
N GLN A 10 9.04 -7.78 6.43
CA GLN A 10 9.40 -6.88 5.33
C GLN A 10 8.83 -5.48 5.54
N TRP A 11 7.58 -5.39 6.03
CA TRP A 11 6.95 -4.12 6.37
C TRP A 11 7.75 -3.36 7.42
N ALA A 12 8.16 -4.02 8.50
CA ALA A 12 8.93 -3.41 9.59
C ALA A 12 10.27 -2.82 9.12
N ARG A 13 10.88 -3.35 8.06
CA ARG A 13 12.10 -2.80 7.45
C ARG A 13 11.81 -1.63 6.52
N LEU A 14 10.66 -1.65 5.82
CA LEU A 14 10.27 -0.64 4.86
C LEU A 14 9.69 0.62 5.53
N GLU A 15 8.81 0.44 6.51
CA GLU A 15 8.09 1.51 7.21
C GLU A 15 8.98 2.67 7.67
N PRO A 16 10.13 2.47 8.34
CA PRO A 16 10.97 3.57 8.81
C PRO A 16 11.63 4.38 7.68
N LEU A 17 11.67 3.83 6.46
CA LEU A 17 12.24 4.50 5.28
C LEU A 17 11.21 5.34 4.54
N LEU A 18 9.93 5.21 4.88
CA LEU A 18 8.86 5.95 4.21
C LEU A 18 8.86 7.40 4.69
N PRO A 19 8.58 8.37 3.79
CA PRO A 19 8.49 9.76 4.18
C PRO A 19 7.37 9.96 5.22
N THR A 20 7.73 10.58 6.34
CA THR A 20 6.86 10.86 7.49
C THR A 20 6.21 12.25 7.43
N GLY A 21 6.32 12.94 6.29
CA GLY A 21 5.84 14.32 6.13
C GLY A 21 4.37 14.52 6.52
N ILE A 22 4.10 15.66 7.14
CA ILE A 22 2.77 16.14 7.53
C ILE A 22 2.02 16.50 6.25
N LYS A 23 0.89 15.84 5.98
CA LYS A 23 0.00 16.26 4.89
C LYS A 23 -1.00 17.28 5.42
N SER A 24 -0.91 18.51 4.90
CA SER A 24 -2.06 19.40 4.81
C SER A 24 -3.03 18.83 3.76
N GLY A 25 -4.32 18.74 4.09
CA GLY A 25 -5.37 18.20 3.20
C GLY A 25 -6.28 17.15 3.86
N ARG A 26 -7.06 16.43 3.05
CA ARG A 26 -8.00 15.41 3.52
C ARG A 26 -7.25 14.28 4.25
N PRO A 27 -7.69 13.88 5.46
CA PRO A 27 -7.06 12.77 6.19
C PRO A 27 -7.06 11.49 5.34
N GLN A 28 -5.95 10.76 5.42
CA GLN A 28 -5.77 9.51 4.69
C GLN A 28 -6.70 8.45 5.28
N VAL A 29 -7.56 7.85 4.45
CA VAL A 29 -8.52 6.81 4.88
C VAL A 29 -7.84 5.44 5.03
N TRP A 30 -6.83 5.17 4.21
CA TRP A 30 -6.15 3.88 4.17
C TRP A 30 -4.80 3.92 4.88
N THR A 31 -4.32 2.78 5.36
CA THR A 31 -2.96 2.69 5.92
C THR A 31 -1.89 2.78 4.83
N ARG A 32 -0.68 3.24 5.19
CA ARG A 32 0.46 3.24 4.24
C ARG A 32 0.73 1.86 3.66
N ARG A 33 0.56 0.81 4.48
CA ARG A 33 0.73 -0.58 4.08
C ARG A 33 -0.26 -0.99 3.02
N GLN A 34 -1.55 -0.69 3.21
CA GLN A 34 -2.59 -1.00 2.22
C GLN A 34 -2.31 -0.35 0.87
N LEU A 35 -1.91 0.92 0.87
CA LEU A 35 -1.57 1.63 -0.37
C LEU A 35 -0.36 0.99 -1.08
N ILE A 36 0.70 0.67 -0.34
CA ILE A 36 1.90 0.04 -0.90
C ILE A 36 1.61 -1.36 -1.42
N ASP A 37 0.86 -2.18 -0.67
CA ASP A 37 0.47 -3.51 -1.11
C ASP A 37 -0.45 -3.45 -2.34
N GLY A 38 -1.35 -2.45 -2.42
CA GLY A 38 -2.17 -2.17 -3.61
C GLY A 38 -1.34 -1.80 -4.85
N ILE A 39 -0.38 -0.88 -4.69
CA ILE A 39 0.58 -0.51 -5.76
C ILE A 39 1.36 -1.75 -6.22
N ARG A 40 1.89 -2.55 -5.29
CA ARG A 40 2.65 -3.77 -5.63
C ARG A 40 1.79 -4.79 -6.36
N TRP A 41 0.54 -4.99 -5.92
CA TRP A 41 -0.41 -5.87 -6.59
C TRP A 41 -0.71 -5.40 -8.01
N ARG A 42 -1.01 -4.11 -8.19
CA ARG A 42 -1.30 -3.49 -9.50
C ARG A 42 -0.10 -3.63 -10.45
N THR A 43 1.10 -3.31 -9.98
CA THR A 43 2.33 -3.43 -10.77
C THR A 43 2.62 -4.89 -11.18
N ARG A 44 2.38 -5.85 -10.27
CA ARG A 44 2.61 -7.27 -10.56
C ARG A 44 1.57 -7.86 -11.53
N THR A 45 0.33 -7.41 -11.45
CA THR A 45 -0.77 -7.94 -12.27
C THR A 45 -0.96 -7.22 -13.59
N GLY A 46 -0.47 -5.98 -13.70
CA GLY A 46 -0.72 -5.12 -14.86
C GLY A 46 -2.17 -4.63 -14.97
N ALA A 47 -3.01 -4.91 -13.96
CA ALA A 47 -4.42 -4.56 -13.98
C ALA A 47 -4.63 -3.03 -13.89
N PRO A 48 -5.72 -2.52 -14.48
CA PRO A 48 -6.11 -1.13 -14.31
C PRO A 48 -6.48 -0.84 -12.85
N TRP A 49 -6.42 0.43 -12.44
CA TRP A 49 -6.70 0.85 -11.06
C TRP A 49 -8.10 0.47 -10.58
N ARG A 50 -9.08 0.39 -11.48
CA ARG A 50 -10.46 0.02 -11.17
C ARG A 50 -10.61 -1.44 -10.70
N ASP A 51 -9.66 -2.29 -11.06
CA ASP A 51 -9.67 -3.71 -10.73
C ASP A 51 -8.80 -4.01 -9.50
N VAL A 52 -8.21 -2.97 -8.88
CA VAL A 52 -7.48 -3.14 -7.63
C VAL A 52 -8.47 -3.58 -6.55
N PRO A 53 -8.19 -4.68 -5.84
CA PRO A 53 -9.10 -5.17 -4.82
C PRO A 53 -9.34 -4.14 -3.71
N GLU A 54 -10.59 -3.97 -3.34
CA GLU A 54 -11.07 -3.01 -2.32
C GLU A 54 -10.32 -3.07 -0.98
N ARG A 55 -9.75 -4.24 -0.64
CA ARG A 55 -8.90 -4.41 0.56
C ARG A 55 -7.67 -3.49 0.60
N TYR A 56 -7.19 -3.02 -0.55
CA TYR A 56 -6.07 -2.09 -0.66
C TYR A 56 -6.51 -0.62 -0.71
N GLY A 57 -7.78 -0.39 -1.00
CA GLY A 57 -8.44 0.91 -0.96
C GLY A 57 -9.45 1.11 -2.08
#